data_AF-A0A6J4V419-F1
#
_entry.id   AF-A0A6J4V419-F1
#
_cell.length_a   1.000
_cell.length_b   1.000
_cell.length_c   1.000
_cell.angle_alpha   90.00
_cell.angle_beta   90.00
_cell.angle_gamma   90.00
#
_symmetry.space_group_name_H-M   'P 1'
#
loop_
_entity.id
_entity.type
_entity.pdbx_description
1 polymer ?
#
loop_
_entity_poly.entity_id
_entity_poly.type
_entity_poly.pdbx_seq_one_letter_code
_entity_poly.pdbx_strand_id
1 'polypeptide(L)'
;MTVEGLTGIRDRVLPMFQIAAEQYRQRVPEGYPNVSDHPEQGMIGLEIDPNHALYITTDGDAIFAEMYRRSPRTDNRAGAGRQKQSGLPVTDQRPLSPDVSDQTLRNLIAEMMSHFNSQQGLLYITDD
;
A
#
# COMPACT_ATOMS: atom_id res chain seq x y z
N MET A 1 15.90 14.53 -14.96
CA MET A 1 14.69 15.21 -14.45
C MET A 1 13.78 14.30 -13.61
N THR A 2 13.47 13.06 -14.00
CA THR A 2 12.51 12.21 -13.24
C THR A 2 13.09 11.45 -12.04
N VAL A 3 14.27 10.85 -12.18
CA VAL A 3 14.97 10.19 -11.05
C VAL A 3 15.35 11.18 -9.95
N GLU A 4 15.75 12.40 -10.35
CA GLU A 4 16.01 13.51 -9.42
C GLU A 4 14.72 13.94 -8.71
N GLY A 5 13.59 14.02 -9.43
CA GLY A 5 12.28 14.27 -8.84
C GLY A 5 11.86 13.19 -7.85
N LEU A 6 12.09 11.91 -8.18
CA LEU A 6 11.85 10.80 -7.27
C LEU A 6 12.71 10.90 -6.01
N THR A 7 13.97 11.32 -6.14
CA THR A 7 14.88 11.54 -4.99
C THR A 7 14.36 12.66 -4.08
N GLY A 8 13.82 13.75 -4.65
CA GLY A 8 13.19 14.80 -3.85
C GLY A 8 11.94 14.32 -3.09
N ILE A 9 11.13 13.46 -3.72
CA ILE A 9 9.98 12.84 -3.05
C ILE A 9 10.43 11.83 -2.00
N ARG A 10 11.49 11.06 -2.27
CA ARG A 10 12.09 10.07 -1.36
C ARG A 10 12.39 10.67 0.00
N ASP A 11 13.13 11.76 0.02
CA ASP A 11 13.61 12.38 1.26
C ASP A 11 12.45 12.82 2.16
N ARG A 12 11.28 13.04 1.58
CA ARG A 12 10.05 13.43 2.27
C ARG A 12 9.20 12.22 2.67
N VAL A 13 9.03 11.24 1.78
CA VAL A 13 8.11 10.10 1.99
C VAL A 13 8.74 8.98 2.83
N LEU A 14 10.04 8.74 2.69
CA LEU A 14 10.74 7.67 3.39
C LEU A 14 10.57 7.72 4.93
N PRO A 15 10.74 8.87 5.61
CA PRO A 15 10.48 8.94 7.04
C PRO A 15 9.00 8.69 7.38
N MET A 16 8.07 9.06 6.51
CA MET A 16 6.64 8.76 6.70
C MET A 16 6.37 7.26 6.62
N PHE A 17 7.00 6.56 5.66
CA PHE A 17 6.91 5.11 5.54
C PHE A 17 7.52 4.39 6.74
N GLN A 18 8.66 4.84 7.25
CA GLN A 18 9.29 4.26 8.44
C GLN A 18 8.40 4.38 9.69
N ILE A 19 7.78 5.55 9.90
CA ILE A 19 6.84 5.75 11.00
C ILE A 19 5.61 4.84 10.86
N ALA A 20 5.06 4.77 9.65
CA ALA A 20 3.92 3.90 9.37
C ALA A 20 4.26 2.42 9.58
N ALA A 21 5.43 1.98 9.15
CA ALA A 21 5.94 0.63 9.36
C ALA A 21 6.08 0.30 10.87
N GLU A 22 6.64 1.22 11.66
CA GLU A 22 6.75 1.03 13.12
C GLU A 22 5.38 0.84 13.78
N GLN A 23 4.39 1.65 13.39
CA GLN A 23 3.03 1.57 13.94
C GLN A 23 2.32 0.25 13.62
N TYR A 24 2.67 -0.39 12.50
CA TYR A 24 2.02 -1.61 12.02
C TYR A 24 2.81 -2.89 12.32
N ARG A 25 4.05 -2.80 12.82
CA ARG A 25 4.92 -3.95 13.06
C ARG A 25 4.28 -5.10 13.86
N GLN A 26 3.41 -4.77 14.83
CA GLN A 26 2.74 -5.77 15.67
C GLN A 26 1.37 -6.24 15.14
N ARG A 27 0.90 -5.68 14.02
CA ARG A 27 -0.46 -5.89 13.48
C ARG A 27 -0.48 -6.66 12.17
N VAL A 28 0.69 -7.05 11.67
CA VAL A 28 0.88 -7.64 10.34
C VAL A 28 1.65 -8.97 10.46
N PRO A 29 1.59 -9.83 9.43
CA PRO A 29 2.32 -11.10 9.44
C PRO A 29 3.84 -10.92 9.55
N GLU A 30 4.52 -12.00 9.94
CA GLU A 30 5.99 -12.06 9.92
C GLU A 30 6.54 -11.75 8.51
N GLY A 31 7.63 -10.99 8.45
CA GLY A 31 8.20 -10.47 7.20
C GLY A 31 7.61 -9.14 6.74
N TYR A 32 6.58 -8.62 7.42
CA TYR A 32 5.98 -7.32 7.19
C TYR A 32 6.01 -6.46 8.47
N PRO A 33 5.86 -5.13 8.36
CA PRO A 33 5.83 -4.35 7.13
C PRO A 33 7.23 -4.16 6.53
N ASN A 34 7.33 -4.08 5.21
CA ASN A 34 8.58 -3.90 4.48
C ASN A 34 8.64 -2.48 3.88
N VAL A 35 9.79 -1.82 4.02
CA VAL A 35 10.06 -0.52 3.38
C VAL A 35 11.13 -0.73 2.32
N SER A 36 10.76 -0.52 1.07
CA SER A 36 11.65 -0.65 -0.08
C SER A 36 12.17 0.74 -0.47
N ASP A 37 13.48 0.92 -0.51
CA ASP A 37 14.14 2.19 -0.82
C ASP A 37 15.18 1.99 -1.92
N HIS A 38 14.71 1.99 -3.18
CA HIS A 38 15.52 1.76 -4.37
C HIS A 38 15.28 2.87 -5.42
N PRO A 39 15.55 4.16 -5.08
CA PRO A 39 15.35 5.27 -6.00
C PRO A 39 16.18 5.13 -7.29
N GLU A 40 17.34 4.47 -7.22
CA GLU A 40 18.19 4.16 -8.37
C GLU A 40 17.55 3.16 -9.34
N GLN A 41 16.60 2.36 -8.85
CA GLN A 41 15.77 1.44 -9.64
C GLN A 41 14.41 2.08 -9.97
N GLY A 42 14.21 3.34 -9.59
CA GLY A 42 12.98 4.09 -9.85
C GLY A 42 11.82 3.74 -8.93
N MET A 43 12.06 3.17 -7.74
CA MET A 43 11.00 2.71 -6.84
C MET A 43 11.29 2.96 -5.36
N ILE A 44 10.29 3.48 -4.65
CA ILE A 44 10.26 3.55 -3.18
C ILE A 44 8.89 3.08 -2.72
N GLY A 45 8.79 2.27 -1.68
CA GLY A 45 7.50 1.71 -1.29
C GLY A 45 7.39 1.25 0.14
N LEU A 46 6.15 1.02 0.53
CA LEU A 46 5.74 0.45 1.80
C LEU A 46 4.78 -0.71 1.54
N GLU A 47 5.14 -1.90 1.98
CA GLU A 47 4.30 -3.08 1.96
C GLU A 47 3.84 -3.39 3.39
N ILE A 48 2.54 -3.40 3.62
CA ILE A 48 1.95 -3.67 4.94
C ILE A 48 1.63 -5.14 5.12
N ASP A 49 1.19 -5.80 4.06
CA ASP A 49 1.04 -7.25 3.98
C ASP A 49 1.18 -7.68 2.50
N PRO A 50 1.10 -8.98 2.18
CA PRO A 50 1.15 -9.44 0.79
C PRO A 50 0.05 -8.89 -0.13
N ASN A 51 -0.98 -8.24 0.44
CA ASN A 51 -2.15 -7.76 -0.28
C ASN A 51 -2.27 -6.24 -0.28
N HIS A 52 -1.45 -5.49 0.43
CA HIS A 52 -1.52 -4.03 0.55
C HIS A 52 -0.13 -3.43 0.48
N ALA A 53 0.10 -2.68 -0.59
CA ALA A 53 1.33 -1.94 -0.78
C ALA A 53 1.05 -0.58 -1.42
N LEU A 54 1.92 0.36 -1.12
CA LEU A 54 1.99 1.67 -1.76
C LEU A 54 3.40 1.84 -2.30
N TYR A 55 3.52 2.04 -3.60
CA TYR A 55 4.78 2.36 -4.27
C TYR A 55 4.71 3.76 -4.86
N ILE A 56 5.83 4.45 -4.86
CA ILE A 56 6.11 5.61 -5.68
C ILE A 56 7.14 5.18 -6.71
N THR A 57 6.72 5.16 -7.97
CA THR A 57 7.49 4.61 -9.09
C THR A 57 7.74 5.69 -10.14
N THR A 58 8.75 5.51 -10.97
CA THR A 58 8.97 6.32 -12.18
C THR A 58 9.32 5.45 -13.37
N ASP A 59 8.81 5.80 -14.54
CA ASP A 59 9.17 5.19 -15.82
C ASP A 59 10.32 5.95 -16.53
N GLY A 60 10.82 7.02 -15.92
CA GLY A 60 11.82 7.91 -16.51
C GLY A 60 11.24 9.19 -17.13
N ASP A 61 9.93 9.27 -17.36
CA ASP A 61 9.25 10.46 -17.91
C ASP A 61 8.23 11.06 -16.92
N ALA A 62 7.57 10.23 -16.13
CA ALA A 62 6.62 10.61 -15.11
C ALA A 62 6.86 9.86 -13.79
N ILE A 63 6.26 10.37 -12.72
CA ILE A 63 6.23 9.72 -11.41
C ILE A 63 4.78 9.29 -11.14
N PHE A 64 4.62 8.12 -10.56
CA PHE A 64 3.33 7.52 -10.24
C PHE A 64 3.28 7.10 -8.78
N ALA A 65 2.10 7.18 -8.19
CA ALA A 65 1.76 6.45 -6.98
C ALA A 65 0.96 5.22 -7.38
N GLU A 66 1.48 4.04 -7.05
CA GLU A 66 0.86 2.75 -7.31
C GLU A 66 0.38 2.16 -6.00
N MET A 67 -0.94 2.09 -5.83
CA MET A 67 -1.56 1.42 -4.70
C MET A 67 -2.00 0.03 -5.12
N TYR A 68 -1.30 -0.96 -4.60
CA TYR A 68 -1.68 -2.36 -4.75
C TYR A 68 -2.58 -2.77 -3.60
N ARG A 69 -3.79 -3.26 -3.92
CA ARG A 69 -4.67 -3.88 -2.94
C ARG A 69 -5.35 -5.12 -3.49
N ARG A 70 -5.37 -6.23 -2.75
CA ARG A 70 -6.25 -7.36 -3.06
C ARG A 70 -7.54 -7.22 -2.27
N SER A 71 -8.67 -7.09 -2.99
CA SER A 71 -9.99 -7.07 -2.36
C SER A 71 -10.44 -8.49 -2.02
N PRO A 72 -10.62 -8.86 -0.75
CA PRO A 72 -11.38 -10.04 -0.40
C PRO A 72 -12.84 -9.73 -0.75
N ARG A 73 -13.43 -10.43 -1.73
CA ARG A 73 -14.89 -10.39 -1.89
C ARG A 73 -15.51 -11.10 -0.68
N THR A 74 -15.79 -10.35 0.38
CA THR A 74 -16.78 -10.75 1.40
C THR A 74 -18.17 -10.57 0.80
N ASP A 75 -18.57 -11.52 -0.04
CA ASP A 75 -19.99 -11.70 -0.34
C ASP A 75 -20.62 -12.44 0.85
N ASN A 76 -21.14 -11.67 1.81
CA ASN A 76 -21.91 -12.19 2.96
C ASN A 76 -23.23 -12.88 2.54
N ARG A 77 -23.48 -13.08 1.23
CA ARG A 77 -24.62 -13.82 0.68
C ARG A 77 -24.24 -15.17 0.05
N ALA A 78 -22.98 -15.61 0.11
CA ALA A 78 -22.59 -16.95 -0.34
C ALA A 78 -23.02 -18.06 0.65
N GLY A 79 -24.33 -18.14 0.93
CA GLY A 79 -24.93 -19.37 1.40
C GLY A 79 -24.74 -20.46 0.34
N ALA A 80 -24.23 -21.61 0.76
CA ALA A 80 -24.15 -22.87 0.02
C ALA A 80 -23.26 -22.87 -1.26
N GLY A 81 -22.01 -23.31 -1.09
CA GLY A 81 -21.48 -24.40 -1.92
C GLY A 81 -20.81 -24.06 -3.26
N ARG A 82 -20.47 -22.81 -3.57
CA ARG A 82 -19.60 -22.50 -4.72
C ARG A 82 -18.51 -21.50 -4.36
N GLN A 83 -17.35 -22.02 -3.96
CA GLN A 83 -16.11 -21.24 -3.92
C GLN A 83 -15.81 -20.72 -5.34
N LYS A 84 -15.96 -19.42 -5.56
CA LYS A 84 -15.29 -18.72 -6.65
C LYS A 84 -14.04 -18.07 -6.09
N GLN A 85 -12.92 -18.80 -6.15
CA GLN A 85 -11.60 -18.32 -5.76
C GLN A 85 -11.09 -17.35 -6.83
N SER A 86 -11.39 -16.06 -6.73
CA SER A 86 -10.61 -15.02 -7.39
C SER A 86 -10.92 -13.66 -6.77
N GLY A 87 -10.11 -13.26 -5.78
CA GLY A 87 -10.01 -11.86 -5.37
C GLY A 87 -9.14 -11.15 -6.39
N LEU A 88 -9.74 -10.33 -7.26
CA LEU A 88 -8.96 -9.61 -8.28
C LEU A 88 -7.99 -8.65 -7.56
N PRO A 89 -6.69 -8.69 -7.86
CA PRO A 89 -5.79 -7.63 -7.45
C PRO A 89 -6.25 -6.34 -8.12
N VAL A 90 -6.46 -5.30 -7.32
CA VAL A 90 -6.71 -3.94 -7.80
C VAL A 90 -5.38 -3.21 -7.69
N THR A 91 -4.87 -2.77 -8.83
CA THR A 91 -3.73 -1.85 -8.90
C THR A 91 -4.31 -0.51 -9.34
N ASP A 92 -4.19 0.49 -8.47
CA ASP A 92 -4.58 1.86 -8.78
C ASP A 92 -3.30 2.67 -8.97
N GLN A 93 -3.07 3.11 -10.22
CA GLN A 93 -1.91 3.89 -10.61
C GLN A 93 -2.35 5.33 -10.87
N ARG A 94 -1.79 6.25 -10.11
CA ARG A 94 -2.14 7.68 -10.17
C ARG A 94 -0.91 8.50 -10.53
N PRO A 95 -0.99 9.41 -11.51
CA PRO A 95 0.12 10.32 -11.80
C PRO A 95 0.40 11.20 -10.59
N LEU A 96 1.67 11.38 -10.27
CA LEU A 96 2.15 12.18 -9.16
C LEU A 96 3.03 13.32 -9.69
N SER A 97 2.70 14.55 -9.30
CA SER A 97 3.56 15.69 -9.62
C SER A 97 4.90 15.56 -8.88
N PRO A 98 6.04 15.90 -9.51
CA PRO A 98 7.32 16.05 -8.79
C PRO A 98 7.23 17.02 -7.60
N ASP A 99 6.37 18.05 -7.72
CA ASP A 99 6.13 19.06 -6.68
C ASP A 99 4.97 18.69 -5.74
N VAL A 100 4.67 17.40 -5.62
CA VAL A 100 3.58 16.91 -4.76
C VAL A 100 3.73 17.42 -3.32
N SER A 101 2.62 17.82 -2.70
CA SER A 101 2.62 18.31 -1.32
C SER A 101 2.81 17.18 -0.30
N ASP A 102 3.36 17.49 0.89
CA ASP A 102 3.48 16.54 1.99
C ASP A 102 2.12 16.00 2.41
N GLN A 103 1.08 16.85 2.33
CA GLN A 103 -0.29 16.45 2.64
C GLN A 103 -0.77 15.37 1.69
N THR A 104 -0.49 15.49 0.39
CA THR A 104 -0.87 14.49 -0.61
C THR A 104 -0.17 13.15 -0.35
N LEU A 105 1.14 13.18 -0.03
CA LEU A 105 1.89 11.96 0.33
C LEU A 105 1.31 11.27 1.56
N ARG A 106 0.99 12.04 2.62
CA ARG A 106 0.33 11.53 3.83
C ARG A 106 -1.06 10.96 3.53
N ASN A 107 -1.82 11.60 2.64
CA ASN A 107 -3.14 11.12 2.24
C ASN A 107 -3.06 9.76 1.53
N LEU A 108 -2.06 9.55 0.66
CA LEU A 108 -1.83 8.25 0.01
C LEU A 108 -1.55 7.15 1.03
N ILE A 109 -0.69 7.42 2.02
CA ILE A 109 -0.40 6.49 3.12
C ILE A 109 -1.68 6.22 3.92
N ALA A 110 -2.41 7.26 4.31
CA ALA A 110 -3.63 7.14 5.09
C ALA A 110 -4.72 6.33 4.36
N GLU A 111 -4.84 6.51 3.04
CA GLU A 111 -5.76 5.74 2.20
C GLU A 111 -5.39 4.26 2.17
N MET A 112 -4.11 3.94 1.95
CA MET A 112 -3.62 2.55 2.02
C MET A 112 -3.91 1.92 3.39
N MET A 113 -3.63 2.65 4.48
CA MET A 113 -3.92 2.18 5.85
C MET A 113 -5.40 2.00 6.11
N SER A 114 -6.24 2.89 5.57
CA SER A 114 -7.69 2.78 5.65
C SER A 114 -8.16 1.51 4.96
N HIS A 115 -7.60 1.17 3.79
CA HIS A 115 -7.92 -0.07 3.10
C HIS A 115 -7.54 -1.31 3.92
N PHE A 116 -6.32 -1.35 4.44
CA PHE A 116 -5.88 -2.45 5.30
C PHE A 116 -6.79 -2.61 6.54
N ASN A 117 -7.08 -1.52 7.25
CA ASN A 117 -7.92 -1.55 8.45
C ASN A 117 -9.40 -1.86 8.17
N SER A 118 -9.88 -1.61 6.94
CA SER A 118 -11.26 -1.88 6.53
C SER A 118 -11.51 -3.36 6.22
N GLN A 119 -10.46 -4.17 6.06
CA GLN A 119 -10.64 -5.61 6.01
C GLN A 119 -11.17 -6.08 7.36
N GLN A 120 -12.27 -6.85 7.34
CA GLN A 120 -12.66 -7.62 8.50
C GLN A 120 -11.51 -8.58 8.81
N GLY A 121 -10.68 -8.24 9.79
CA GLY A 121 -9.83 -9.24 10.44
C GLY A 121 -10.74 -10.39 10.86
N LEU A 122 -10.28 -11.63 10.67
CA LEU A 122 -11.00 -12.84 11.09
C LEU A 122 -11.69 -12.56 12.44
N LEU A 123 -13.02 -12.47 12.42
CA LEU A 123 -13.83 -12.58 13.62
C LEU A 123 -13.49 -13.96 14.15
N TYR A 124 -12.62 -14.02 15.16
CA TYR A 124 -12.65 -15.16 16.06
C TYR A 124 -14.08 -15.18 16.59
N ILE A 125 -14.88 -16.12 16.07
CA ILE A 125 -16.02 -16.62 16.81
C ILE A 125 -15.39 -17.18 18.08
N THR A 126 -15.34 -16.37 19.13
CA THR A 126 -15.32 -16.87 20.50
C THR A 126 -16.62 -17.65 20.64
N ASP A 127 -16.53 -18.97 20.45
CA ASP A 127 -17.42 -19.90 21.12
C ASP A 127 -17.07 -19.81 22.61
N ASP A 128 -17.97 -19.19 23.37
CA ASP A 128 -18.21 -19.45 24.79
C ASP A 128 -19.72 -19.39 25.03
#